data_AF-A0A5R9KDB2-F1
#
_entry.id   AF-A0A5R9KDB2-F1
#
_cell.length_a   1.000
_cell.length_b   1.000
_cell.length_c   1.000
_cell.angle_alpha   90.00
_cell.angle_beta   90.00
_cell.angle_gamma   90.00
#
_symmetry.space_group_name_H-M   'P 1'
#
loop_
_entity.id
_entity.type
_entity.pdbx_description
1 polymer ?
#
loop_
_entity_poly.entity_id
_entity_poly.type
_entity_poly.pdbx_seq_one_letter_code
_entity_poly.pdbx_strand_id
1 'polypeptide(L)'
;MHFRLISTGVKLAVLLTIFGHISCMAQKKEKGFVQIFDGKSLKGWDGDPKYWRVENGNLVGEITPETLLKTNSFIIWRGGEPGDFELKGSFKIAKDGNSGINYRSEQLTDVPFALKGYQADIDGKNNYTGQNYEERKRTTLAYRGQKTVIKEYTGEKTPEAVRAAVKNNAWTGFEVTGSLGSSDSLKTLIKSEDWNEFHLVAKGNRLQHYINGVLMSDVTDNDTVNGSKKGLLGVQVHVGPPMKVEYKNIRIKQ
;
A
#
# COMPACT_ATOMS: atom_id res chain seq x y z
N MET A 1 -27.08 86.20 5.15
CA MET A 1 -25.66 86.04 5.54
C MET A 1 -25.36 84.57 5.68
N HIS A 2 -24.17 84.17 5.22
CA HIS A 2 -23.65 82.82 5.15
C HIS A 2 -23.75 82.04 6.46
N PHE A 3 -23.94 80.70 6.40
CA PHE A 3 -22.96 79.75 6.93
C PHE A 3 -23.17 78.34 6.34
N ARG A 4 -22.12 77.85 5.66
CA ARG A 4 -21.94 76.45 5.26
C ARG A 4 -21.59 75.63 6.51
N LEU A 5 -22.12 74.41 6.62
CA LEU A 5 -21.55 73.36 7.45
C LEU A 5 -21.20 72.16 6.55
N ILE A 6 -19.90 71.96 6.44
CA ILE A 6 -19.26 70.76 5.90
C ILE A 6 -18.98 69.86 7.11
N SER A 7 -19.39 68.60 7.08
CA SER A 7 -18.70 67.55 7.86
C SER A 7 -18.63 66.25 7.07
N THR A 8 -17.43 65.97 6.58
CA THR A 8 -16.74 64.65 6.60
C THR A 8 -17.43 63.64 7.52
N GLY A 9 -17.77 62.40 7.15
CA GLY A 9 -17.09 61.45 6.27
C GLY A 9 -16.47 60.34 7.12
N VAL A 10 -17.11 59.18 7.23
CA VAL A 10 -16.45 57.88 7.51
C VAL A 10 -17.24 56.79 6.79
N LYS A 11 -16.71 56.29 5.65
CA LYS A 11 -17.14 55.02 5.07
C LYS A 11 -16.30 53.92 5.72
N LEU A 12 -16.94 53.06 6.50
CA LEU A 12 -16.30 51.89 7.11
C LEU A 12 -16.11 50.83 6.01
N ALA A 13 -14.90 50.73 5.47
CA ALA A 13 -14.52 49.63 4.58
C ALA A 13 -14.15 48.42 5.45
N VAL A 14 -15.01 47.40 5.47
CA VAL A 14 -14.69 46.10 6.07
C VAL A 14 -13.81 45.34 5.09
N LEU A 15 -12.49 45.37 5.32
CA LEU A 15 -11.52 44.59 4.58
C LEU A 15 -11.56 43.14 5.11
N LEU A 16 -12.25 42.26 4.40
CA LEU A 16 -12.29 40.83 4.73
C LEU A 16 -10.96 40.19 4.29
N THR A 17 -9.95 40.18 5.16
CA THR A 17 -8.70 39.45 4.92
C THR A 17 -8.96 37.95 4.99
N ILE A 18 -9.08 37.31 3.82
CA ILE A 18 -9.05 35.85 3.69
C ILE A 18 -7.63 35.39 4.03
N PHE A 19 -7.41 34.96 5.27
CA PHE A 19 -6.21 34.21 5.65
C PHE A 19 -6.30 32.81 5.03
N GLY A 20 -5.82 32.67 3.79
CA GLY A 20 -5.53 31.37 3.20
C GLY A 20 -4.49 30.65 4.03
N HIS A 21 -4.94 29.76 4.92
CA HIS A 21 -4.07 28.80 5.59
C HIS A 21 -3.63 27.77 4.56
N ILE A 22 -2.56 28.08 3.83
CA ILE A 22 -1.74 27.06 3.18
C ILE A 22 -1.04 26.33 4.33
N SER A 23 -1.70 25.31 4.87
CA SER A 23 -1.07 24.38 5.78
C SER A 23 -0.13 23.50 4.93
N CYS A 24 1.05 24.03 4.63
CA CYS A 24 2.18 23.22 4.23
C CYS A 24 2.57 22.42 5.48
N MET A 25 1.94 21.27 5.70
CA MET A 25 2.41 20.33 6.71
C MET A 25 3.79 19.83 6.25
N ALA A 26 4.83 20.55 6.67
CA ALA A 26 6.19 20.05 6.65
C ALA A 26 6.22 18.81 7.56
N GLN A 27 6.08 17.63 6.96
CA GLN A 27 6.08 16.37 7.67
C GLN A 27 7.43 16.22 8.40
N LYS A 28 7.41 16.09 9.72
CA LYS A 28 8.63 15.89 10.53
C LYS A 28 9.44 14.74 9.93
N LYS A 29 10.73 14.97 9.65
CA LYS A 29 11.69 13.91 9.29
C LYS A 29 11.71 12.88 10.41
N GLU A 30 11.09 11.72 10.16
CA GLU A 30 11.09 10.59 11.10
C GLU A 30 12.49 9.95 11.08
N LYS A 31 13.13 9.82 12.24
CA LYS A 31 14.52 9.36 12.33
C LYS A 31 14.69 7.97 11.71
N GLY A 32 15.58 7.86 10.74
CA GLY A 32 15.92 6.60 10.06
C GLY A 32 15.04 6.26 8.84
N PHE A 33 13.99 7.03 8.55
CA PHE A 33 13.24 6.85 7.32
C PHE A 33 13.82 7.67 6.16
N VAL A 34 13.95 7.02 5.01
CA VAL A 34 14.32 7.61 3.73
C VAL A 34 13.09 7.65 2.83
N GLN A 35 12.80 8.83 2.29
CA GLN A 35 11.73 9.01 1.32
C GLN A 35 12.12 8.33 -0.01
N ILE A 36 11.28 7.42 -0.52
CA ILE A 36 11.56 6.68 -1.76
C ILE A 36 10.69 7.13 -2.94
N PHE A 37 9.68 7.95 -2.70
CA PHE A 37 8.89 8.62 -3.73
C PHE A 37 8.89 10.14 -3.49
N ASP A 38 9.31 10.92 -4.49
CA ASP A 38 9.54 12.37 -4.33
C ASP A 38 8.28 13.23 -4.52
N GLY A 39 7.16 12.63 -4.94
CA GLY A 39 5.92 13.34 -5.26
C GLY A 39 5.98 14.17 -6.55
N LYS A 40 7.01 14.01 -7.37
CA LYS A 40 7.26 14.84 -8.56
C LYS A 40 7.55 14.03 -9.81
N SER A 41 8.21 12.88 -9.66
CA SER A 41 8.64 12.04 -10.77
C SER A 41 8.60 10.56 -10.39
N LEU A 42 8.65 9.69 -11.40
CA LEU A 42 8.86 8.25 -11.20
C LEU A 42 10.35 7.91 -11.10
N LYS A 43 11.23 8.86 -10.73
CA LYS A 43 12.66 8.58 -10.62
C LYS A 43 12.90 7.48 -9.59
N GLY A 44 13.62 6.44 -10.00
CA GLY A 44 13.88 5.27 -9.16
C GLY A 44 12.70 4.29 -9.07
N TRP A 45 11.65 4.50 -9.86
CA TRP A 45 10.52 3.60 -10.02
C TRP A 45 10.42 3.17 -11.48
N ASP A 46 10.11 1.91 -11.69
CA ASP A 46 10.05 1.28 -13.00
C ASP A 46 8.73 0.54 -13.16
N GLY A 47 7.92 1.00 -14.10
CA GLY A 47 6.58 0.49 -14.35
C GLY A 47 6.09 0.99 -15.69
N ASP A 48 5.07 0.33 -16.23
CA ASP A 48 4.51 0.68 -17.53
C ASP A 48 3.86 2.07 -17.48
N PRO A 49 4.34 3.06 -18.27
CA PRO A 49 3.81 4.43 -18.27
C PRO A 49 2.36 4.51 -18.76
N LYS A 50 1.82 3.45 -19.36
CA LYS A 50 0.40 3.33 -19.68
C LYS A 50 -0.48 3.35 -18.43
N TYR A 51 0.02 2.81 -17.32
CA TYR A 51 -0.73 2.62 -16.08
C TYR A 51 -0.28 3.52 -14.95
N TRP A 52 0.99 3.93 -14.99
CA TRP A 52 1.64 4.62 -13.88
C TRP A 52 2.07 6.03 -14.25
N ARG A 53 1.73 6.99 -13.39
CA ARG A 53 2.13 8.39 -13.54
C ARG A 53 2.23 9.08 -12.19
N VAL A 54 2.85 10.25 -12.18
CA VAL A 54 2.71 11.20 -11.06
C VAL A 54 1.60 12.18 -11.39
N GLU A 55 0.64 12.33 -10.49
CA GLU A 55 -0.48 13.26 -10.62
C GLU A 55 -0.76 13.88 -9.25
N ASN A 56 -0.82 15.21 -9.17
CA ASN A 56 -1.13 15.95 -7.93
C ASN A 56 -0.26 15.57 -6.72
N GLY A 57 1.02 15.24 -6.95
CA GLY A 57 1.94 14.84 -5.89
C GLY A 57 1.88 13.35 -5.52
N ASN A 58 1.04 12.56 -6.19
CA ASN A 58 0.78 11.16 -5.86
C ASN A 58 1.32 10.24 -6.96
N LEU A 59 1.77 9.05 -6.56
CA LEU A 59 2.01 7.93 -7.46
C LEU A 59 0.66 7.30 -7.78
N VAL A 60 0.21 7.42 -9.02
CA VAL A 60 -1.11 6.97 -9.47
C VAL A 60 -0.97 5.75 -10.35
N GLY A 61 -1.68 4.69 -9.99
CA GLY A 61 -1.94 3.52 -10.83
C GLY A 61 -3.39 3.52 -11.28
N GLU A 62 -3.63 3.40 -12.58
CA GLU A 62 -4.99 3.46 -13.13
C GLU A 62 -5.20 2.49 -14.28
N ILE A 63 -6.31 1.77 -14.24
CA ILE A 63 -6.85 0.97 -15.33
C ILE A 63 -8.15 1.61 -15.80
N THR A 64 -8.26 1.82 -17.10
CA THR A 64 -9.45 2.33 -17.79
C THR A 64 -10.08 1.21 -18.64
N PRO A 65 -11.32 1.39 -19.14
CA PRO A 65 -11.94 0.42 -20.06
C PRO A 65 -11.09 0.12 -21.31
N GLU A 66 -10.27 1.07 -21.77
CA GLU A 66 -9.42 0.94 -22.96
C GLU A 66 -8.07 0.28 -22.65
N THR A 67 -7.74 0.12 -21.37
CA THR A 67 -6.40 -0.29 -20.93
C THR A 67 -6.39 -1.56 -20.10
N LEU A 68 -7.50 -2.32 -20.08
CA LEU A 68 -7.65 -3.55 -19.29
C LEU A 68 -6.43 -4.47 -19.36
N LEU A 69 -6.01 -4.92 -18.18
CA LEU A 69 -4.88 -5.83 -18.02
C LEU A 69 -5.27 -7.28 -18.32
N LYS A 70 -4.30 -8.06 -18.81
CA LYS A 70 -4.40 -9.54 -18.88
C LYS A 70 -3.75 -10.23 -17.68
N THR A 71 -2.86 -9.51 -17.00
CA THR A 71 -2.08 -9.97 -15.86
C THR A 71 -1.85 -8.79 -14.92
N ASN A 72 -1.72 -9.06 -13.62
CA ASN A 72 -1.31 -8.03 -12.66
C ASN A 72 0.00 -7.38 -13.10
N SER A 73 0.07 -6.06 -12.96
CA SER A 73 1.23 -5.24 -13.33
C SER A 73 1.62 -4.37 -12.15
N PHE A 74 2.92 -4.11 -12.00
CA PHE A 74 3.47 -3.39 -10.87
C PHE A 74 4.27 -2.18 -11.34
N ILE A 75 4.39 -1.19 -10.46
CA ILE A 75 5.53 -0.26 -10.49
C ILE A 75 6.48 -0.64 -9.37
N ILE A 76 7.74 -0.88 -9.74
CA ILE A 76 8.76 -1.50 -8.92
C ILE A 76 9.76 -0.42 -8.52
N TRP A 77 10.04 -0.30 -7.22
CA TRP A 77 11.10 0.56 -6.74
C TRP A 77 12.47 -0.07 -7.03
N ARG A 78 13.34 0.67 -7.71
CA ARG A 78 14.67 0.25 -8.14
C ARG A 78 15.79 0.67 -7.19
N GLY A 79 15.45 1.15 -5.99
CA GLY A 79 16.46 1.56 -5.00
C GLY A 79 17.02 0.44 -4.13
N GLY A 80 16.57 -0.81 -4.31
CA GLY A 80 17.19 -1.98 -3.69
C GLY A 80 16.23 -3.13 -3.39
N GLU A 81 16.77 -4.14 -2.69
CA GLU A 81 16.06 -5.35 -2.26
C GLU A 81 16.02 -5.42 -0.73
N PRO A 82 15.10 -4.71 -0.05
CA PRO A 82 15.08 -4.66 1.39
C PRO A 82 14.88 -6.04 2.03
N GLY A 83 15.71 -6.35 3.04
CA GLY A 83 15.57 -7.51 3.91
C GLY A 83 14.69 -7.19 5.10
N ASP A 84 15.31 -6.81 6.22
CA ASP A 84 14.60 -6.21 7.34
C ASP A 84 14.28 -4.75 7.03
N PHE A 85 13.02 -4.36 7.22
CA PHE A 85 12.59 -2.99 6.97
C PHE A 85 11.29 -2.62 7.70
N GLU A 86 11.07 -1.31 7.79
CA GLU A 86 9.77 -0.70 7.98
C GLU A 86 9.43 0.16 6.78
N LEU A 87 8.25 -0.05 6.19
CA LEU A 87 7.75 0.75 5.07
C LEU A 87 6.51 1.50 5.53
N LYS A 88 6.49 2.82 5.32
CA LYS A 88 5.36 3.68 5.65
C LYS A 88 4.92 4.49 4.44
N GLY A 89 3.65 4.83 4.40
CA GLY A 89 3.09 5.76 3.43
C GLY A 89 1.58 5.85 3.58
N SER A 90 0.94 6.44 2.58
CA SER A 90 -0.51 6.49 2.52
C SER A 90 -1.01 6.00 1.18
N PHE A 91 -2.17 5.37 1.17
CA PHE A 91 -2.89 4.99 -0.03
C PHE A 91 -4.32 5.55 -0.02
N LYS A 92 -4.88 5.74 -1.20
CA LYS A 92 -6.31 5.96 -1.44
C LYS A 92 -6.69 5.12 -2.65
N ILE A 93 -7.80 4.39 -2.56
CA ILE A 93 -8.24 3.48 -3.61
C ILE A 93 -9.71 3.72 -3.93
N ALA A 94 -10.06 3.69 -5.23
CA ALA A 94 -11.43 3.79 -5.68
C ALA A 94 -12.25 2.57 -5.21
N LYS A 95 -13.57 2.74 -5.06
CA LYS A 95 -14.49 1.70 -4.54
C LYS A 95 -14.32 0.31 -5.15
N ASP A 96 -14.13 0.21 -6.47
CA ASP A 96 -13.97 -1.06 -7.18
C ASP A 96 -12.51 -1.44 -7.45
N GLY A 97 -11.55 -0.68 -6.91
CA GLY A 97 -10.13 -0.95 -7.06
C GLY A 97 -9.66 -2.17 -6.28
N ASN A 98 -8.66 -2.85 -6.84
CA ASN A 98 -7.92 -3.94 -6.22
C ASN A 98 -6.43 -3.70 -6.48
N SER A 99 -5.62 -3.75 -5.43
CA SER A 99 -4.21 -3.40 -5.44
C SER A 99 -3.50 -4.12 -4.28
N GLY A 100 -2.22 -3.83 -4.13
CA GLY A 100 -1.42 -4.34 -3.04
C GLY A 100 -0.02 -3.78 -3.09
N ILE A 101 0.67 -3.88 -1.95
CA ILE A 101 2.07 -3.53 -1.81
C ILE A 101 2.86 -4.85 -1.74
N ASN A 102 3.57 -5.18 -2.81
CA ASN A 102 4.44 -6.34 -2.86
C ASN A 102 5.80 -6.02 -2.26
N TYR A 103 6.36 -6.93 -1.47
CA TYR A 103 7.66 -6.77 -0.82
C TYR A 103 8.40 -8.10 -0.68
N ARG A 104 9.73 -8.02 -0.57
CA ARG A 104 10.64 -9.18 -0.61
C ARG A 104 10.37 -10.08 -1.82
N SER A 105 9.93 -9.47 -2.92
CA SER A 105 9.48 -10.18 -4.11
C SER A 105 10.61 -10.39 -5.11
N GLU A 106 10.47 -11.41 -5.93
CA GLU A 106 11.23 -11.58 -7.17
C GLU A 106 10.43 -11.02 -8.34
N GLN A 107 11.14 -10.45 -9.32
CA GLN A 107 10.54 -10.05 -10.59
C GLN A 107 10.55 -11.23 -11.56
N LEU A 108 9.42 -11.47 -12.22
CA LEU A 108 9.33 -12.47 -13.27
C LEU A 108 10.00 -11.97 -14.55
N THR A 109 10.66 -12.87 -15.28
CA THR A 109 11.40 -12.56 -16.50
C THR A 109 10.56 -12.68 -17.76
N ASP A 110 9.49 -13.47 -17.70
CA ASP A 110 8.58 -13.80 -18.80
C ASP A 110 7.31 -12.93 -18.82
N VAL A 111 6.97 -12.31 -17.69
CA VAL A 111 5.83 -11.40 -17.56
C VAL A 111 6.33 -10.01 -17.19
N PRO A 112 6.25 -9.01 -18.10
CA PRO A 112 6.69 -7.65 -17.84
C PRO A 112 6.05 -7.07 -16.58
N PHE A 113 6.88 -6.44 -15.75
CA PHE A 113 6.47 -5.77 -14.52
C PHE A 113 5.69 -6.66 -13.54
N ALA A 114 5.81 -7.99 -13.60
CA ALA A 114 5.18 -8.88 -12.63
C ALA A 114 6.14 -9.19 -11.47
N LEU A 115 5.60 -9.15 -10.25
CA LEU A 115 6.27 -9.60 -9.05
C LEU A 115 5.66 -10.93 -8.54
N LYS A 116 6.46 -11.72 -7.83
CA LYS A 116 6.05 -12.89 -7.05
C LYS A 116 6.65 -12.77 -5.64
N GLY A 117 5.83 -12.82 -4.60
CA GLY A 117 6.29 -12.62 -3.22
C GLY A 117 5.20 -12.06 -2.31
N TYR A 118 5.56 -11.70 -1.07
CA TYR A 118 4.58 -11.23 -0.08
C TYR A 118 3.90 -9.95 -0.51
N GLN A 119 2.64 -9.81 -0.15
CA GLN A 119 1.78 -8.71 -0.50
C GLN A 119 0.92 -8.28 0.70
N ALA A 120 0.88 -6.97 0.96
CA ALA A 120 -0.16 -6.36 1.77
C ALA A 120 -1.32 -5.96 0.85
N ASP A 121 -2.46 -6.65 0.96
CA ASP A 121 -3.61 -6.41 0.08
C ASP A 121 -4.29 -5.06 0.39
N ILE A 122 -4.82 -4.44 -0.66
CA ILE A 122 -5.58 -3.20 -0.63
C ILE A 122 -6.74 -3.31 -1.64
N ASP A 123 -7.98 -3.15 -1.19
CA ASP A 123 -9.15 -3.13 -2.07
C ASP A 123 -10.19 -2.10 -1.61
N GLY A 124 -10.90 -1.49 -2.57
CA GLY A 124 -11.90 -0.47 -2.27
C GLY A 124 -13.16 -0.98 -1.58
N LYS A 125 -13.43 -2.30 -1.65
CA LYS A 125 -14.53 -2.97 -0.94
C LYS A 125 -14.15 -3.38 0.47
N ASN A 126 -12.86 -3.24 0.82
CA ASN A 126 -12.26 -3.61 2.09
C ASN A 126 -12.56 -5.07 2.48
N ASN A 127 -12.59 -5.95 1.49
CA ASN A 127 -12.70 -7.39 1.66
C ASN A 127 -11.37 -8.00 2.13
N TYR A 128 -10.26 -7.43 1.68
CA TYR A 128 -8.91 -7.97 1.85
C TYR A 128 -7.96 -6.98 2.54
N THR A 129 -8.21 -5.66 2.44
CA THR A 129 -7.31 -4.63 2.98
C THR A 129 -6.80 -4.95 4.39
N GLY A 130 -5.48 -5.06 4.53
CA GLY A 130 -4.77 -5.33 5.79
C GLY A 130 -4.40 -6.80 6.05
N GLN A 131 -4.86 -7.75 5.22
CA GLN A 131 -4.44 -9.14 5.31
C GLN A 131 -3.02 -9.35 4.74
N ASN A 132 -2.43 -10.53 4.96
CA ASN A 132 -1.14 -10.92 4.41
C ASN A 132 -1.33 -11.98 3.32
N TYR A 133 -0.89 -11.67 2.11
CA TYR A 133 -0.97 -12.51 0.92
C TYR A 133 0.42 -12.77 0.36
N GLU A 134 0.55 -13.75 -0.53
CA GLU A 134 1.77 -14.00 -1.29
C GLU A 134 1.44 -14.21 -2.77
N GLU A 135 1.69 -13.16 -3.54
CA GLU A 135 1.43 -13.06 -4.98
C GLU A 135 2.16 -14.17 -5.71
N ARG A 136 1.39 -14.91 -6.52
CA ARG A 136 1.87 -16.02 -7.35
C ARG A 136 2.57 -17.16 -6.59
N LYS A 137 2.36 -17.31 -5.28
CA LYS A 137 2.97 -18.38 -4.48
C LYS A 137 2.03 -19.01 -3.45
N ARG A 138 2.16 -18.74 -2.15
CA ARG A 138 1.35 -19.39 -1.11
C ARG A 138 0.00 -18.73 -0.87
N THR A 139 -0.31 -17.61 -1.54
CA THR A 139 -1.60 -16.90 -1.44
C THR A 139 -1.85 -16.39 -0.01
N THR A 140 -3.05 -16.50 0.56
CA THR A 140 -3.32 -15.93 1.90
C THR A 140 -2.51 -16.64 2.99
N LEU A 141 -1.74 -15.86 3.76
CA LEU A 141 -0.90 -16.30 4.88
C LEU A 141 -1.48 -15.89 6.25
N ALA A 142 -2.27 -14.82 6.29
CA ALA A 142 -3.11 -14.43 7.42
C ALA A 142 -4.26 -13.57 6.93
N TYR A 143 -5.49 -13.89 7.35
CA TYR A 143 -6.62 -12.99 7.13
C TYR A 143 -6.53 -11.79 8.08
N ARG A 144 -7.22 -10.69 7.73
CA ARG A 144 -7.38 -9.54 8.62
C ARG A 144 -7.94 -10.00 9.99
N GLY A 145 -7.27 -9.60 11.05
CA GLY A 145 -7.59 -9.99 12.42
C GLY A 145 -6.80 -11.19 12.94
N GLN A 146 -5.95 -11.83 12.14
CA GLN A 146 -5.23 -13.03 12.55
C GLN A 146 -3.77 -12.78 12.88
N LYS A 147 -3.30 -13.53 13.89
CA LYS A 147 -1.88 -13.88 14.03
C LYS A 147 -1.69 -15.31 13.54
N THR A 148 -0.72 -15.53 12.67
CA THR A 148 -0.44 -16.87 12.13
C THR A 148 1.02 -17.26 12.25
N VAL A 149 1.26 -18.56 12.31
CA VAL A 149 2.58 -19.18 12.13
C VAL A 149 2.51 -20.04 10.88
N ILE A 150 3.38 -19.78 9.91
CA ILE A 150 3.58 -20.67 8.77
C ILE A 150 4.60 -21.72 9.18
N LYS A 151 4.27 -23.01 9.01
CA LYS A 151 5.16 -24.13 9.35
C LYS A 151 6.21 -24.33 8.25
N GLU A 152 7.32 -24.95 8.60
CA GLU A 152 8.31 -25.38 7.62
C GLU A 152 7.65 -26.28 6.57
N TYR A 153 7.87 -25.97 5.29
CA TYR A 153 7.32 -26.78 4.22
C TYR A 153 8.18 -28.05 4.01
N THR A 154 7.57 -29.21 4.21
CA THR A 154 8.25 -30.52 4.11
C THR A 154 7.89 -31.28 2.83
N GLY A 155 7.11 -30.68 1.93
CA GLY A 155 6.74 -31.28 0.65
C GLY A 155 7.82 -31.13 -0.43
N GLU A 156 7.50 -31.59 -1.64
CA GLU A 156 8.39 -31.44 -2.79
C GLU A 156 8.59 -29.96 -3.15
N LYS A 157 9.84 -29.57 -3.41
CA LYS A 157 10.22 -28.16 -3.66
C LYS A 157 9.98 -27.74 -5.11
N THR A 158 8.85 -28.14 -5.69
CA THR A 158 8.44 -27.78 -7.05
C THR A 158 7.32 -26.74 -7.02
N PRO A 159 7.23 -25.84 -8.01
CA PRO A 159 6.11 -24.90 -8.11
C PRO A 159 4.74 -25.60 -8.05
N GLU A 160 4.61 -26.76 -8.67
CA GLU A 160 3.38 -27.55 -8.73
C GLU A 160 2.97 -28.06 -7.34
N ALA A 161 3.91 -28.61 -6.57
CA ALA A 161 3.65 -29.12 -5.23
C ALA A 161 3.34 -28.00 -4.22
N VAL A 162 4.03 -26.86 -4.33
CA VAL A 162 3.70 -25.66 -3.54
C VAL A 162 2.29 -25.18 -3.88
N ARG A 163 1.93 -25.12 -5.17
CA ARG A 163 0.56 -24.72 -5.56
C ARG A 163 -0.51 -25.71 -5.13
N ALA A 164 -0.23 -27.01 -5.13
CA ALA A 164 -1.16 -28.03 -4.65
C ALA A 164 -1.47 -27.90 -3.15
N ALA A 165 -0.58 -27.28 -2.36
CA ALA A 165 -0.80 -26.99 -0.95
C ALA A 165 -1.64 -25.72 -0.69
N VAL A 166 -2.11 -25.03 -1.73
CA VAL A 166 -3.06 -23.91 -1.62
C VAL A 166 -4.49 -24.42 -1.82
N LYS A 167 -5.42 -24.02 -0.94
CA LYS A 167 -6.86 -24.30 -1.07
C LYS A 167 -7.65 -23.03 -0.86
N ASN A 168 -8.66 -22.79 -1.69
CA ASN A 168 -9.51 -21.59 -1.61
C ASN A 168 -8.73 -20.27 -1.54
N ASN A 169 -7.64 -20.16 -2.33
CA ASN A 169 -6.75 -19.00 -2.33
C ASN A 169 -6.10 -18.70 -0.95
N ALA A 170 -5.87 -19.74 -0.15
CA ALA A 170 -5.16 -19.68 1.12
C ALA A 170 -4.15 -20.82 1.26
N TRP A 171 -3.02 -20.52 1.90
CA TRP A 171 -2.04 -21.53 2.25
C TRP A 171 -2.63 -22.51 3.25
N THR A 172 -2.37 -23.81 3.11
CA THR A 172 -2.88 -24.80 4.08
C THR A 172 -1.93 -25.04 5.25
N GLY A 173 -0.66 -24.65 5.13
CA GLY A 173 0.38 -24.88 6.13
C GLY A 173 0.53 -23.78 7.19
N PHE A 174 -0.50 -22.95 7.40
CA PHE A 174 -0.50 -21.97 8.50
C PHE A 174 -1.33 -22.45 9.69
N GLU A 175 -0.98 -21.96 10.87
CA GLU A 175 -1.73 -22.13 12.11
C GLU A 175 -2.11 -20.76 12.64
N VAL A 176 -3.38 -20.57 13.01
CA VAL A 176 -3.83 -19.33 13.68
C VAL A 176 -3.46 -19.43 15.15
N THR A 177 -2.57 -18.55 15.61
CA THR A 177 -2.03 -18.56 16.99
C THR A 177 -2.62 -17.45 17.85
N GLY A 178 -3.41 -16.54 17.27
CA GLY A 178 -4.08 -15.49 18.01
C GLY A 178 -5.00 -14.63 17.16
N SER A 179 -5.77 -13.78 17.84
CA SER A 179 -6.67 -12.81 17.25
C SER A 179 -6.23 -11.38 17.58
N LEU A 180 -6.45 -10.48 16.63
CA LEU A 180 -6.25 -9.03 16.71
C LEU A 180 -7.61 -8.29 16.74
N GLY A 181 -8.71 -9.04 16.79
CA GLY A 181 -10.08 -8.54 16.60
C GLY A 181 -10.79 -9.27 15.46
N SER A 182 -12.10 -9.07 15.35
CA SER A 182 -12.85 -9.60 14.21
C SER A 182 -12.52 -8.82 12.93
N SER A 183 -12.61 -9.49 11.78
CA SER A 183 -12.40 -8.83 10.47
C SER A 183 -13.37 -7.66 10.27
N ASP A 184 -14.62 -7.80 10.70
CA ASP A 184 -15.63 -6.74 10.57
C ASP A 184 -15.32 -5.52 11.45
N SER A 185 -14.91 -5.73 12.70
CA SER A 185 -14.52 -4.62 13.57
C SER A 185 -13.32 -3.86 13.02
N LEU A 186 -12.30 -4.58 12.54
CA LEU A 186 -11.12 -3.96 11.94
C LEU A 186 -11.41 -3.25 10.61
N LYS A 187 -12.36 -3.78 9.81
CA LYS A 187 -12.83 -3.16 8.56
C LYS A 187 -13.33 -1.72 8.78
N THR A 188 -13.99 -1.45 9.90
CA THR A 188 -14.54 -0.12 10.22
C THR A 188 -13.47 0.96 10.40
N LEU A 189 -12.20 0.56 10.59
CA LEU A 189 -11.07 1.46 10.80
C LEU A 189 -10.41 1.88 9.48
N ILE A 190 -10.90 1.36 8.36
CA ILE A 190 -10.39 1.63 7.01
C ILE A 190 -11.34 2.61 6.33
N LYS A 191 -10.80 3.74 5.88
CA LYS A 191 -11.59 4.80 5.26
C LYS A 191 -11.81 4.48 3.79
N SER A 192 -13.06 4.29 3.39
CA SER A 192 -13.41 4.07 1.99
C SER A 192 -13.19 5.33 1.16
N GLU A 193 -12.53 5.18 0.00
CA GLU A 193 -12.27 6.26 -0.96
C GLU A 193 -11.53 7.50 -0.40
N ASP A 194 -10.87 7.33 0.76
CA ASP A 194 -10.09 8.36 1.43
C ASP A 194 -8.69 7.82 1.84
N TRP A 195 -7.83 8.72 2.30
CA TRP A 195 -6.46 8.42 2.66
C TRP A 195 -6.36 7.55 3.92
N ASN A 196 -5.71 6.41 3.75
CA ASN A 196 -5.33 5.50 4.82
C ASN A 196 -3.80 5.46 4.91
N GLU A 197 -3.27 5.41 6.13
CA GLU A 197 -1.85 5.16 6.36
C GLU A 197 -1.59 3.66 6.37
N PHE A 198 -0.54 3.22 5.69
CA PHE A 198 -0.02 1.87 5.82
C PHE A 198 1.33 1.91 6.55
N HIS A 199 1.59 0.88 7.35
CA HIS A 199 2.90 0.61 7.92
C HIS A 199 3.16 -0.89 7.87
N LEU A 200 4.17 -1.29 7.11
CA LEU A 200 4.62 -2.68 7.03
C LEU A 200 5.89 -2.82 7.84
N VAL A 201 5.96 -3.85 8.69
CA VAL A 201 7.16 -4.20 9.44
C VAL A 201 7.54 -5.63 9.08
N ALA A 202 8.65 -5.79 8.37
CA ALA A 202 9.21 -7.09 8.04
C ALA A 202 10.57 -7.20 8.72
N LYS A 203 10.68 -8.04 9.76
CA LYS A 203 11.91 -8.23 10.55
C LYS A 203 12.16 -9.71 10.79
N GLY A 204 13.31 -10.21 10.35
CA GLY A 204 13.60 -11.63 10.28
C GLY A 204 12.54 -12.38 9.47
N ASN A 205 11.82 -13.27 10.13
CA ASN A 205 10.70 -14.03 9.57
C ASN A 205 9.32 -13.50 9.95
N ARG A 206 9.23 -12.37 10.66
CA ARG A 206 7.95 -11.80 11.09
C ARG A 206 7.51 -10.68 10.15
N LEU A 207 6.25 -10.75 9.71
CA LEU A 207 5.63 -9.86 8.74
C LEU A 207 4.36 -9.26 9.36
N GLN A 208 4.33 -7.95 9.55
CA GLN A 208 3.22 -7.26 10.22
C GLN A 208 2.67 -6.16 9.34
N HIS A 209 1.36 -6.15 9.14
CA HIS A 209 0.67 -5.13 8.34
C HIS A 209 -0.20 -4.27 9.25
N TYR A 210 0.02 -2.97 9.23
CA TYR A 210 -0.77 -1.99 9.97
C TYR A 210 -1.50 -1.06 9.00
N ILE A 211 -2.74 -0.73 9.33
CA ILE A 211 -3.53 0.31 8.65
C ILE A 211 -4.01 1.31 9.70
N ASN A 212 -3.77 2.60 9.47
CA ASN A 212 -4.14 3.69 10.39
C ASN A 212 -3.65 3.45 11.83
N GLY A 213 -2.44 2.90 11.98
CA GLY A 213 -1.82 2.58 13.27
C GLY A 213 -2.31 1.29 13.93
N VAL A 214 -3.28 0.58 13.34
CA VAL A 214 -3.86 -0.65 13.90
C VAL A 214 -3.29 -1.87 13.19
N LEU A 215 -2.80 -2.85 13.97
CA LEU A 215 -2.25 -4.10 13.45
C LEU A 215 -3.38 -4.95 12.86
N MET A 216 -3.32 -5.20 11.55
CA MET A 216 -4.34 -5.91 10.79
C MET A 216 -4.00 -7.39 10.59
N SER A 217 -2.73 -7.73 10.44
CA SER A 217 -2.25 -9.12 10.35
C SER A 217 -0.81 -9.24 10.84
N ASP A 218 -0.46 -10.41 11.39
CA ASP A 218 0.85 -10.71 11.97
C ASP A 218 1.24 -12.15 11.66
N VAL A 219 2.18 -12.33 10.73
CA VAL A 219 2.64 -13.63 10.26
C VAL A 219 4.05 -13.89 10.79
N THR A 220 4.27 -15.05 11.40
CA THR A 220 5.62 -15.59 11.62
C THR A 220 5.85 -16.72 10.62
N ASP A 221 6.70 -16.48 9.62
CA ASP A 221 6.90 -17.41 8.51
C ASP A 221 8.13 -18.30 8.73
N ASN A 222 7.94 -19.47 9.35
CA ASN A 222 9.06 -20.38 9.57
C ASN A 222 9.48 -21.15 8.32
N ASP A 223 8.74 -21.06 7.22
CA ASP A 223 9.04 -21.76 5.98
C ASP A 223 10.31 -21.21 5.32
N THR A 224 11.41 -21.94 5.46
CA THR A 224 12.71 -21.58 4.88
C THR A 224 12.83 -21.98 3.41
N VAL A 225 11.89 -22.79 2.90
CA VAL A 225 11.85 -23.21 1.49
C VAL A 225 11.16 -22.16 0.64
N ASN A 226 10.00 -21.68 1.10
CA ASN A 226 9.19 -20.74 0.35
C ASN A 226 9.27 -19.31 0.86
N GLY A 227 9.63 -19.10 2.12
CA GLY A 227 9.73 -17.76 2.68
C GLY A 227 10.87 -16.96 2.06
N SER A 228 10.62 -15.67 1.81
CA SER A 228 11.64 -14.74 1.31
C SER A 228 12.20 -13.87 2.44
N LYS A 229 13.53 -13.71 2.49
CA LYS A 229 14.19 -12.86 3.49
C LYS A 229 14.47 -11.44 2.99
N LYS A 230 14.53 -11.24 1.68
CA LYS A 230 14.76 -9.95 1.03
C LYS A 230 14.26 -10.00 -0.42
N GLY A 231 14.10 -8.84 -1.05
CA GLY A 231 13.71 -8.76 -2.45
C GLY A 231 13.08 -7.42 -2.78
N LEU A 232 12.56 -7.31 -3.99
CA LEU A 232 12.01 -6.08 -4.55
C LEU A 232 10.76 -5.61 -3.79
N LEU A 233 10.52 -4.30 -3.91
CA LEU A 233 9.33 -3.61 -3.45
C LEU A 233 8.57 -3.05 -4.67
N GLY A 234 7.25 -3.17 -4.67
CA GLY A 234 6.41 -2.55 -5.70
C GLY A 234 4.96 -2.42 -5.29
N VAL A 235 4.19 -1.65 -6.06
CA VAL A 235 2.75 -1.51 -5.87
C VAL A 235 1.99 -1.90 -7.14
N GLN A 236 0.77 -2.40 -6.97
CA GLN A 236 0.07 -3.15 -8.01
C GLN A 236 -1.10 -2.37 -8.64
N VAL A 237 -1.31 -2.56 -9.94
CA VAL A 237 -2.62 -2.47 -10.58
C VAL A 237 -3.08 -3.87 -10.96
N HIS A 238 -4.32 -4.22 -10.61
CA HIS A 238 -4.81 -5.59 -10.67
C HIS A 238 -5.65 -5.86 -11.93
N VAL A 239 -5.64 -7.10 -12.42
CA VAL A 239 -6.55 -7.53 -13.48
C VAL A 239 -8.01 -7.45 -13.01
N GLY A 240 -8.90 -6.88 -13.82
CA GLY A 240 -10.31 -6.75 -13.45
C GLY A 240 -10.96 -5.50 -14.02
N PRO A 241 -12.04 -5.00 -13.38
CA PRO A 241 -12.69 -3.78 -13.82
C PRO A 241 -11.75 -2.57 -13.73
N PRO A 242 -12.09 -1.45 -14.40
CA PRO A 242 -11.39 -0.18 -14.24
C PRO A 242 -11.19 0.18 -12.76
N MET A 243 -10.01 0.70 -12.44
CA MET A 243 -9.63 1.00 -11.07
C MET A 243 -8.64 2.16 -11.02
N LYS A 244 -8.62 2.87 -9.89
CA LYS A 244 -7.60 3.87 -9.57
C LYS A 244 -7.09 3.65 -8.15
N VAL A 245 -5.78 3.69 -7.98
CA VAL A 245 -5.09 3.71 -6.69
C VAL A 245 -4.07 4.83 -6.68
N GLU A 246 -3.94 5.49 -5.56
CA GLU A 246 -3.01 6.60 -5.35
C GLU A 246 -2.17 6.34 -4.11
N TYR A 247 -0.87 6.58 -4.20
CA TYR A 247 0.06 6.45 -3.10
C TYR A 247 0.83 7.77 -2.89
N LYS A 248 1.14 8.08 -1.63
CA LYS A 248 2.01 9.22 -1.28
C LYS A 248 2.80 8.95 0.00
N ASN A 249 3.79 9.81 0.26
CA ASN A 249 4.61 9.76 1.46
C ASN A 249 5.31 8.40 1.68
N ILE A 250 5.67 7.71 0.60
CA ILE A 250 6.29 6.39 0.66
C ILE A 250 7.73 6.53 1.14
N ARG A 251 8.04 5.89 2.27
CA ARG A 251 9.34 5.94 2.92
C ARG A 251 9.70 4.60 3.56
N ILE A 252 10.98 4.30 3.56
CA ILE A 252 11.53 3.04 4.08
C ILE A 252 12.59 3.31 5.15
N LYS A 253 12.67 2.43 6.14
CA LYS A 253 13.76 2.34 7.11
C LYS A 253 14.27 0.91 7.10
N GLN A 254 15.59 0.72 7.05
CA GLN A 254 16.27 -0.57 7.05
C GLN A 254 17.18 -0.68 8.27
#